data_AF-A0A5R9M936-F1
#
_entry.id   AF-A0A5R9M936-F1
#
_cell.length_a   1.000
_cell.length_b   1.000
_cell.length_c   1.000
_cell.angle_alpha   90.00
_cell.angle_beta   90.00
_cell.angle_gamma   90.00
#
_symmetry.space_group_name_H-M   'P 1'
#
loop_
_entity.id
_entity.type
_entity.pdbx_description
1 polymer ?
#
loop_
_entity_poly.entity_id
_entity_poly.type
_entity_poly.pdbx_seq_one_letter_code
_entity_poly.pdbx_strand_id
1 'polypeptide(L)'
;MPGGLPTDARGTVKISHYSAQRDITYTAEGAVDCLVTAPGSASLTAVITKVSAGGPDWVGRRLGLSVYDGGVDKPGKASRDRVGFSWDDGVNWTTGAVEHMDSVGSCMAPAAFAPVTKGGVRVRHADLPLWPVG
;
A
#
# COMPACT_ATOMS: atom_id res chain seq x y z
N MET A 1 -17.19 2.53 20.44
CA MET A 1 -16.27 3.62 20.04
C MET A 1 -16.89 4.33 18.85
N PRO A 2 -16.80 5.66 18.74
CA PRO A 2 -17.26 6.33 17.52
C PRO A 2 -16.39 5.81 16.36
N GLY A 3 -17.03 5.30 15.32
CA GLY A 3 -16.34 4.85 14.12
C GLY A 3 -15.65 6.02 13.41
N GLY A 4 -14.64 5.70 12.60
CA GLY A 4 -13.89 6.69 11.81
C GLY A 4 -12.38 6.68 12.08
N LEU A 5 -11.87 5.72 12.85
CA LEU A 5 -10.44 5.47 12.92
C LEU A 5 -9.97 4.84 11.60
N PRO A 6 -8.72 5.09 11.17
CA PRO A 6 -8.14 4.40 10.02
C PRO A 6 -8.27 2.87 10.09
N THR A 7 -8.20 2.31 11.30
CA THR A 7 -8.34 0.87 11.60
C THR A 7 -9.77 0.34 11.53
N ASP A 8 -10.77 1.21 11.34
CA ASP A 8 -12.16 0.80 11.10
C ASP A 8 -12.41 0.52 9.61
N ALA A 9 -11.50 0.95 8.73
CA ALA A 9 -11.61 0.73 7.29
C ALA A 9 -11.58 -0.77 6.97
N ARG A 10 -12.49 -1.22 6.12
CA ARG A 10 -12.58 -2.59 5.61
C ARG A 10 -12.66 -2.56 4.10
N GLY A 11 -12.07 -3.54 3.47
CA GLY A 11 -12.04 -3.66 2.02
C GLY A 11 -11.16 -4.80 1.56
N THR A 12 -10.97 -4.89 0.26
CA THR A 12 -10.08 -5.87 -0.36
C THR A 12 -9.10 -5.15 -1.26
N VAL A 13 -7.82 -5.47 -1.11
CA VAL A 13 -6.79 -5.07 -2.07
C VAL A 13 -6.45 -6.26 -2.95
N LYS A 14 -6.24 -5.99 -4.24
CA LYS A 14 -5.72 -6.97 -5.20
C LYS A 14 -4.46 -6.42 -5.85
N ILE A 15 -3.41 -7.22 -5.82
CA ILE A 15 -2.08 -6.90 -6.32
C ILE A 15 -1.79 -7.86 -7.47
N SER A 16 -1.20 -7.35 -8.55
CA SER A 16 -0.65 -8.14 -9.64
C SER A 16 0.80 -7.73 -9.82
N HIS A 17 1.73 -8.67 -9.71
CA HIS A 17 3.16 -8.41 -9.82
C HIS A 17 3.79 -9.35 -10.85
N TYR A 18 4.49 -8.76 -11.82
CA TYR A 18 5.33 -9.49 -12.76
C TYR A 18 6.76 -9.55 -12.24
N SER A 19 7.28 -10.75 -12.03
CA SER A 19 8.68 -11.00 -11.69
C SER A 19 9.47 -11.29 -12.95
N ALA A 20 10.27 -10.33 -13.41
CA ALA A 20 11.15 -10.52 -14.56
C ALA A 20 12.20 -11.63 -14.32
N GLN A 21 12.68 -11.79 -13.09
CA GLN A 21 13.65 -12.83 -12.73
C GLN A 21 13.09 -14.25 -12.89
N ARG A 22 11.80 -14.42 -12.58
CA ARG A 22 11.12 -15.73 -12.64
C ARG A 22 10.26 -15.90 -13.89
N ASP A 23 10.15 -14.86 -14.70
CA ASP A 23 9.26 -14.74 -15.87
C ASP A 23 7.81 -15.19 -15.59
N ILE A 24 7.25 -14.73 -14.47
CA ILE A 24 5.87 -15.05 -14.07
C ILE A 24 5.14 -13.81 -13.58
N THR A 25 3.82 -13.79 -13.80
CA THR A 25 2.91 -12.87 -13.11
C THR A 25 2.18 -13.63 -12.01
N TYR A 26 2.24 -13.12 -10.78
CA TYR A 26 1.42 -13.63 -9.69
C TYR A 26 0.49 -12.53 -9.16
N THR A 27 -0.65 -12.96 -8.63
CA THR A 27 -1.62 -12.08 -7.99
C THR A 27 -1.73 -12.40 -6.50
N ALA A 28 -1.95 -11.38 -5.68
CA ALA A 28 -2.28 -11.52 -4.28
C ALA A 28 -3.57 -10.75 -3.97
N GLU A 29 -4.39 -11.27 -3.07
CA GLU A 29 -5.55 -10.59 -2.50
C GLU A 29 -5.35 -10.46 -1.00
N GLY A 30 -5.77 -9.33 -0.42
CA GLY A 30 -5.66 -9.09 1.01
C GLY A 30 -6.86 -8.35 1.58
N ALA A 31 -7.20 -8.65 2.83
CA ALA A 31 -8.21 -7.96 3.60
C ALA A 31 -7.60 -6.70 4.22
N VAL A 32 -8.15 -5.53 3.86
CA VAL A 32 -7.71 -4.24 4.39
C VAL A 32 -8.10 -4.13 5.86
N ASP A 33 -7.12 -3.82 6.71
CA ASP A 33 -7.30 -3.60 8.14
C ASP A 33 -6.97 -2.17 8.59
N CYS A 34 -6.36 -1.37 7.72
CA CYS A 34 -6.25 0.08 7.89
C CYS A 34 -6.20 0.82 6.56
N LEU A 35 -6.80 2.01 6.51
CA LEU A 35 -6.69 2.96 5.41
C LEU A 35 -6.57 4.39 5.97
N VAL A 36 -5.52 5.09 5.54
CA VAL A 36 -5.30 6.51 5.80
C VAL A 36 -5.26 7.23 4.46
N THR A 37 -6.03 8.30 4.31
CA THR A 37 -6.03 9.13 3.10
C THR A 37 -5.81 10.60 3.45
N ALA A 38 -5.12 11.31 2.56
CA ALA A 38 -5.00 12.76 2.57
C ALA A 38 -5.11 13.28 1.11
N PRO A 39 -5.21 14.60 0.88
CA PRO A 39 -5.16 15.14 -0.48
C PRO A 39 -3.97 14.58 -1.27
N GLY A 40 -4.26 13.86 -2.37
CA GLY A 40 -3.25 13.28 -3.25
C GLY A 40 -2.45 12.10 -2.69
N SER A 41 -2.79 11.55 -1.51
CA SER A 41 -2.06 10.38 -0.97
C SER A 41 -2.96 9.41 -0.21
N ALA A 42 -2.65 8.12 -0.31
CA ALA A 42 -3.30 7.10 0.48
C ALA A 42 -2.29 6.04 0.91
N SER A 43 -2.42 5.57 2.14
CA SER A 43 -1.66 4.46 2.71
C SER A 43 -2.63 3.46 3.30
N LEU A 44 -2.42 2.18 3.02
CA LEU A 44 -3.24 1.10 3.55
C LEU A 44 -2.38 -0.05 4.02
N THR A 45 -2.93 -0.83 4.95
CA THR A 45 -2.41 -2.14 5.30
C THR A 45 -3.45 -3.21 5.03
N ALA A 46 -2.99 -4.38 4.59
CA ALA A 46 -3.84 -5.52 4.35
C ALA A 46 -3.17 -6.83 4.74
N VAL A 47 -3.93 -7.72 5.35
CA VAL A 47 -3.52 -9.11 5.60
C VAL A 47 -3.83 -9.93 4.35
N ILE A 48 -2.81 -10.55 3.76
CA ILE A 48 -2.95 -11.33 2.53
C ILE A 48 -3.72 -12.61 2.82
N THR A 49 -4.79 -12.82 2.05
CA THR A 49 -5.70 -13.97 2.19
C THR A 49 -5.54 -14.98 1.08
N LYS A 50 -4.99 -14.57 -0.07
CA LYS A 50 -4.81 -15.43 -1.23
C LYS A 50 -3.61 -15.02 -2.05
N VAL A 51 -2.88 -16.00 -2.59
CA VAL A 51 -1.84 -15.81 -3.60
C VAL A 51 -2.07 -16.82 -4.73
N SER A 52 -1.85 -16.42 -5.98
CA SER A 52 -1.93 -17.33 -7.12
C SER A 52 -0.77 -18.33 -7.14
N ALA A 53 -0.93 -19.42 -7.88
CA ALA A 53 0.16 -20.38 -8.11
C ALA A 53 1.44 -19.70 -8.61
N GLY A 54 2.60 -20.16 -8.14
CA GLY A 54 3.91 -19.58 -8.46
C GLY A 54 4.25 -18.28 -7.70
N GLY A 55 3.31 -17.73 -6.95
CA GLY A 55 3.55 -16.59 -6.08
C GLY A 55 4.27 -16.94 -4.78
N PRO A 56 4.71 -15.93 -4.03
CA PRO A 56 5.39 -16.10 -2.73
C PRO A 56 4.43 -16.58 -1.64
N ASP A 57 4.98 -17.17 -0.57
CA ASP A 57 4.21 -17.61 0.60
C ASP A 57 3.85 -16.44 1.52
N TRP A 58 2.89 -15.62 1.08
CA TRP A 58 2.45 -14.41 1.78
C TRP A 58 1.13 -14.56 2.51
N VAL A 59 0.42 -15.68 2.39
CA VAL A 59 -0.88 -15.84 3.07
C VAL A 59 -0.70 -15.68 4.58
N GLY A 60 -1.54 -14.86 5.21
CA GLY A 60 -1.46 -14.48 6.62
C GLY A 60 -0.52 -13.32 6.93
N ARG A 61 0.33 -12.90 5.98
CA ARG A 61 1.24 -11.76 6.18
C ARG A 61 0.54 -10.42 5.97
N ARG A 62 0.93 -9.40 6.73
CA ARG A 62 0.46 -8.02 6.54
C ARG A 62 1.41 -7.26 5.63
N LEU A 63 0.88 -6.62 4.60
CA LEU A 63 1.62 -5.73 3.71
C LEU A 63 1.12 -4.29 3.84
N GLY A 64 2.06 -3.35 3.75
CA GLY A 64 1.80 -1.92 3.66
C GLY A 64 1.94 -1.42 2.23
N LEU A 65 0.96 -0.67 1.76
CA LEU A 65 0.92 -0.07 0.43
C LEU A 65 0.64 1.42 0.55
N SER A 66 1.34 2.23 -0.22
CA SER A 66 1.06 3.65 -0.36
C SER A 66 1.00 4.06 -1.82
N VAL A 67 0.20 5.09 -2.09
CA VAL A 67 0.10 5.72 -3.39
C VAL A 67 0.12 7.22 -3.23
N TYR A 68 0.74 7.88 -4.21
CA TYR A 68 0.76 9.32 -4.35
C TYR A 68 0.27 9.69 -5.75
N ASP A 69 -0.77 10.51 -5.79
CA ASP A 69 -1.36 11.12 -6.97
C ASP A 69 -0.69 12.49 -7.15
N GLY A 70 0.20 12.57 -8.14
CA GLY A 70 0.95 13.77 -8.51
C GLY A 70 0.14 14.74 -9.38
N GLY A 71 -1.17 14.53 -9.49
CA GLY A 71 -2.09 15.31 -10.30
C GLY A 71 -1.99 15.01 -11.79
N VAL A 72 -2.62 15.86 -12.61
CA VAL A 72 -2.72 15.64 -14.05
C VAL A 72 -1.34 15.57 -14.71
N ASP A 73 -1.09 14.45 -15.39
CA ASP A 73 0.11 14.22 -16.18
C ASP A 73 0.19 15.16 -17.38
N LYS A 74 1.42 15.60 -17.70
CA LYS A 74 1.69 16.49 -18.83
C LYS A 74 2.07 15.66 -20.06
N PRO A 75 1.55 15.98 -21.26
CA PRO A 75 1.97 15.30 -22.49
C PRO A 75 3.49 15.30 -22.66
N GLY A 76 4.06 14.14 -22.99
CA GLY A 76 5.50 13.97 -23.19
C GLY A 76 6.35 14.00 -21.93
N LYS A 77 5.76 14.00 -20.73
CA LYS A 77 6.49 13.88 -19.46
C LYS A 77 6.16 12.57 -18.76
N ALA A 78 7.12 12.07 -17.99
CA ALA A 78 6.88 10.96 -17.05
C ALA A 78 5.82 11.37 -16.03
N SER A 79 5.04 10.38 -15.58
CA SER A 79 4.05 10.59 -14.52
C SER A 79 4.74 11.05 -13.24
N ARG A 80 4.05 11.89 -12.47
CA ARG A 80 4.49 12.29 -11.13
C ARG A 80 3.96 11.37 -10.04
N ASP A 81 3.11 10.41 -10.41
CA ASP A 81 2.54 9.45 -9.50
C ASP A 81 3.61 8.51 -8.96
N ARG A 82 3.42 8.09 -7.71
CA ARG A 82 4.32 7.17 -7.03
C ARG A 82 3.57 6.11 -6.27
N VAL A 83 4.23 4.99 -6.08
CA VAL A 83 3.75 3.89 -5.24
C VAL A 83 4.80 3.49 -4.23
N GLY A 84 4.37 3.00 -3.08
CA GLY A 84 5.20 2.37 -2.07
C GLY A 84 4.61 1.02 -1.70
N PHE A 85 5.47 0.04 -1.46
CA PHE A 85 5.09 -1.30 -1.05
C PHE A 85 6.14 -1.82 -0.06
N SER A 86 5.70 -2.54 0.96
CA SER A 86 6.60 -3.32 1.82
C SER A 86 6.97 -4.61 1.09
N TRP A 87 8.25 -4.80 0.80
CA TRP A 87 8.78 -6.12 0.43
C TRP A 87 9.38 -6.76 1.67
N ASP A 88 9.28 -8.08 1.77
CA ASP A 88 10.06 -8.86 2.75
C ASP A 88 9.78 -8.47 4.21
N ASP A 89 8.54 -8.72 4.63
CA ASP A 89 8.07 -8.65 6.02
C ASP A 89 8.16 -7.30 6.74
N GLY A 90 8.68 -6.24 6.10
CA GLY A 90 8.79 -4.95 6.77
C GLY A 90 8.91 -3.71 5.87
N VAL A 91 8.80 -2.57 6.52
CA VAL A 91 9.28 -1.25 6.05
C VAL A 91 10.53 -0.80 6.83
N ASN A 92 10.96 -1.64 7.78
CA ASN A 92 12.06 -1.39 8.68
C ASN A 92 13.35 -1.96 8.08
N TRP A 93 13.99 -1.19 7.20
CA TRP A 93 15.35 -1.45 6.78
C TRP A 93 16.33 -0.76 7.73
N THR A 94 16.38 -1.20 8.99
CA THR A 94 17.52 -0.87 9.84
C THR A 94 18.78 -1.42 9.17
N THR A 95 19.69 -0.52 8.78
CA THR A 95 20.99 -0.88 8.20
C THR A 95 21.79 -1.66 9.25
N GLY A 96 21.71 -2.99 9.21
CA GLY A 96 22.50 -3.89 10.06
C GLY A 96 21.72 -4.85 10.98
N ALA A 97 20.38 -4.90 10.93
CA ALA A 97 19.65 -5.95 11.64
C ALA A 97 19.55 -7.23 10.79
N VAL A 98 19.92 -8.37 11.36
CA VAL A 98 19.86 -9.71 10.73
C VAL A 98 18.44 -10.28 10.78
N GLU A 99 17.56 -9.70 11.59
CA GLU A 99 16.14 -10.06 11.69
C GLU A 99 15.31 -8.87 11.20
N HIS A 100 14.70 -9.03 10.02
CA HIS A 100 13.63 -8.16 9.57
C HIS A 100 12.48 -8.33 10.56
N MET A 101 12.08 -7.27 11.25
CA MET A 101 10.93 -7.37 12.16
C MET A 101 9.73 -7.92 11.40
N ASP A 102 9.27 -9.10 11.82
CA ASP A 102 8.15 -9.79 11.21
C ASP A 102 6.91 -8.90 11.32
N SER A 103 6.46 -8.44 10.16
CA SER A 103 5.21 -7.74 9.90
C SER A 103 5.25 -6.22 10.02
N VAL A 104 4.79 -5.61 8.92
CA VAL A 104 4.15 -4.31 8.93
C VAL A 104 3.02 -4.35 9.96
N GLY A 105 3.06 -3.48 10.96
CA GLY A 105 1.93 -3.24 11.87
C GLY A 105 0.81 -2.45 11.19
N SER A 106 -0.38 -2.45 11.77
CA SER A 106 -1.53 -1.75 11.18
C SER A 106 -1.23 -0.26 10.96
N CYS A 107 -1.71 0.27 9.84
CA CYS A 107 -1.48 1.66 9.40
C CYS A 107 -0.03 2.05 9.10
N MET A 108 0.90 1.09 9.02
CA MET A 108 2.26 1.36 8.56
C MET A 108 2.40 1.04 7.06
N ALA A 109 2.86 1.99 6.27
CA ALA A 109 3.21 1.78 4.87
C ALA A 109 4.46 2.59 4.54
N PRO A 110 5.30 2.13 3.60
CA PRO A 110 6.46 2.91 3.20
C PRO A 110 6.03 4.17 2.45
N ALA A 111 6.89 5.18 2.39
CA ALA A 111 6.64 6.34 1.55
C ALA A 111 6.44 5.93 0.08
N ALA A 112 5.60 6.65 -0.66
CA ALA A 112 5.42 6.40 -2.09
C ALA A 112 6.68 6.84 -2.86
N PHE A 113 7.63 5.93 -3.04
CA PHE A 113 8.95 6.24 -3.58
C PHE A 113 9.09 5.84 -5.05
N ALA A 114 8.48 4.73 -5.47
CA ALA A 114 8.67 4.15 -6.79
C ALA A 114 7.88 4.94 -7.85
N PRO A 115 8.50 5.39 -8.95
CA PRO A 115 7.81 6.14 -9.98
C PRO A 115 6.84 5.25 -10.77
N VAL A 116 5.66 5.77 -11.08
CA VAL A 116 4.74 5.12 -12.02
C VAL A 116 5.20 5.43 -13.44
N THR A 117 5.49 4.37 -14.22
CA THR A 117 6.01 4.51 -15.59
C THR A 117 4.91 4.42 -16.66
N LYS A 118 3.77 3.82 -16.32
CA LYS A 118 2.62 3.68 -17.22
C LYS A 118 1.32 3.64 -16.42
N GLY A 119 0.27 4.24 -16.96
CA GLY A 119 -1.00 4.41 -16.28
C GLY A 119 -0.98 5.65 -15.39
N GLY A 120 -1.62 5.56 -14.23
CA GLY A 120 -1.66 6.62 -13.22
C GLY A 120 -2.54 6.21 -12.04
N VAL A 121 -2.42 6.93 -10.93
CA VAL A 121 -3.20 6.74 -9.72
C VAL A 121 -4.06 7.97 -9.48
N ARG A 122 -5.31 7.75 -9.06
CA ARG A 122 -6.19 8.82 -8.61
C ARG A 122 -6.59 8.60 -7.17
N VAL A 123 -6.26 9.53 -6.29
CA VAL A 123 -6.64 9.45 -4.89
C VAL A 123 -7.85 10.35 -4.62
N ARG A 124 -8.88 9.77 -4.01
CA ARG A 124 -10.01 10.52 -3.44
C ARG A 124 -9.99 10.30 -1.93
N HIS A 125 -9.76 11.37 -1.17
CA HIS A 125 -9.84 11.34 0.28
C HIS A 125 -11.23 11.77 0.73
N ALA A 126 -11.62 11.32 1.92
CA ALA A 126 -12.72 11.91 2.67
C ALA A 126 -12.11 12.72 3.82
N ASP A 127 -12.54 13.97 3.97
CA ASP A 127 -12.17 14.77 5.13
C ASP A 127 -12.81 14.18 6.38
N LEU A 128 -12.02 14.09 7.45
CA LEU A 128 -12.57 13.85 8.77
C LEU A 128 -13.26 15.14 9.24
N PRO A 129 -14.48 15.06 9.79
CA PRO A 129 -15.10 16.22 10.40
C PRO A 129 -14.20 16.76 11.51
N LEU A 130 -14.17 18.09 11.66
CA LEU A 130 -13.47 18.72 12.78
C LEU A 130 -13.99 18.11 14.09
N TRP A 131 -13.08 17.85 15.03
CA TRP A 131 -13.46 17.47 16.38
C TRP A 131 -14.43 18.53 16.94
N PRO A 132 -15.54 18.15 17.60
CA PRO A 132 -16.45 19.12 18.17
C PRO A 132 -15.68 20.07 19.08
N VAL A 133 -15.63 21.34 18.72
CA VAL A 133 -15.22 22.39 19.64
C VAL A 133 -16.30 22.45 20.72
N GLY A 134 -15.92 22.15 21.96
CA GLY A 134 -16.80 22.26 23.12
C GLY A 134 -17.18 23.70 23.42
#